data_AF-A0A955K6H8-F1
#
_entry.id   AF-A0A955K6H8-F1
#
_cell.length_a   1.000
_cell.length_b   1.000
_cell.length_c   1.000
_cell.angle_alpha   90.00
_cell.angle_beta   90.00
_cell.angle_gamma   90.00
#
_symmetry.space_group_name_H-M   'P 1'
#
loop_
_entity.id
_entity.type
_entity.pdbx_description
1 polymer ?
#
loop_
_entity_poly.entity_id
_entity_poly.type
_entity_poly.pdbx_seq_one_letter_code
_entity_poly.pdbx_strand_id
1 'polypeptide(L)'
;MKEVIGIVAVVLTFVGYVPYYRDLFRGKTHPHLYSWFLWALLTILIAALQFKGGAGPGTYITVAAGVLSVGVTYFGFKQGTKYITKFDTAVFILALGAIAFWLLADLPEWSIILAVIADVLAIAPTVRKTWHKPYTETLSLYVTNTFRFGFALLAIENYSLLATLWPAVWAVLNGGFALMIITRRQKLNPPPKFKLLP
;
A
#
# COMPACT_ATOMS: atom_id res chain seq x y z
N MET A 1 -7.84 -25.29 -6.16
CA MET A 1 -7.25 -24.82 -4.89
C MET A 1 -6.80 -23.36 -4.96
N LYS A 2 -5.99 -22.96 -5.94
CA LYS A 2 -5.52 -21.56 -6.09
C LYS A 2 -6.65 -20.52 -6.20
N GLU A 3 -7.74 -20.85 -6.88
CA GLU A 3 -8.93 -19.99 -6.95
C GLU A 3 -9.56 -19.70 -5.58
N VAL A 4 -9.71 -20.73 -4.73
CA VAL A 4 -10.25 -20.58 -3.37
C VAL A 4 -9.34 -19.70 -2.52
N ILE A 5 -8.02 -19.91 -2.62
CA ILE A 5 -7.01 -19.06 -1.97
C ILE A 5 -7.12 -17.61 -2.47
N GLY A 6 -7.30 -17.41 -3.77
CA GLY A 6 -7.53 -16.10 -4.39
C GLY A 6 -8.79 -15.41 -3.86
N ILE A 7 -9.90 -16.13 -3.75
CA ILE A 7 -11.16 -15.61 -3.18
C ILE A 7 -10.95 -15.19 -1.71
N VAL A 8 -10.30 -16.02 -0.91
CA VAL A 8 -9.97 -15.69 0.48
C VAL A 8 -9.12 -14.42 0.54
N ALA A 9 -8.12 -14.27 -0.32
CA ALA A 9 -7.29 -13.07 -0.37
C ALA A 9 -8.08 -11.82 -0.81
N VAL A 10 -9.03 -11.94 -1.74
CA VAL A 10 -9.95 -10.84 -2.09
C VAL A 10 -10.81 -10.45 -0.89
N VAL A 11 -11.38 -11.41 -0.17
CA VAL A 11 -12.17 -11.13 1.04
C VAL A 11 -11.30 -10.42 2.10
N LEU A 12 -10.07 -10.88 2.30
CA LEU A 12 -9.11 -10.23 3.21
C LEU A 12 -8.79 -8.79 2.80
N THR A 13 -8.78 -8.47 1.49
CA THR A 13 -8.68 -7.07 1.03
C THR A 13 -9.79 -6.23 1.63
N PHE A 14 -11.06 -6.62 1.45
CA PHE A 14 -12.17 -5.83 1.97
C PHE A 14 -12.16 -5.77 3.50
N VAL A 15 -11.93 -6.91 4.18
CA VAL A 15 -11.83 -6.98 5.65
C VAL A 15 -10.75 -6.05 6.20
N GLY A 16 -9.60 -5.95 5.53
CA GLY A 16 -8.50 -5.06 5.94
C GLY A 16 -8.83 -3.58 5.78
N TYR A 17 -9.54 -3.20 4.72
CA TYR A 17 -9.87 -1.80 4.43
C TYR A 17 -11.07 -1.29 5.24
N VAL A 18 -12.04 -2.12 5.62
CA VAL A 18 -13.19 -1.73 6.46
C VAL A 18 -12.78 -0.94 7.72
N PRO A 19 -11.88 -1.42 8.60
CA PRO A 19 -11.46 -0.67 9.77
C PRO A 19 -10.69 0.60 9.39
N TYR A 20 -9.93 0.59 8.28
CA TYR A 20 -9.21 1.78 7.80
C TYR A 20 -10.18 2.90 7.42
N TYR A 21 -11.19 2.61 6.62
CA TYR A 21 -12.22 3.58 6.25
C TYR A 21 -13.05 4.05 7.43
N ARG A 22 -13.44 3.14 8.32
CA ARG A 22 -14.14 3.49 9.57
C ARG A 22 -13.31 4.49 10.39
N ASP A 23 -12.01 4.23 10.54
CA ASP A 23 -11.13 5.08 11.35
C ASP A 23 -10.76 6.38 10.61
N LEU A 24 -10.72 6.38 9.28
CA LEU A 24 -10.61 7.57 8.43
C LEU A 24 -11.79 8.51 8.65
N PHE A 25 -13.03 8.01 8.50
CA PHE A 25 -14.24 8.81 8.68
C PHE A 25 -14.47 9.28 10.13
N ARG A 26 -13.89 8.56 11.10
CA ARG A 26 -13.87 8.96 12.51
C ARG A 26 -12.73 9.92 12.86
N GLY A 27 -11.90 10.31 11.90
CA GLY A 27 -10.74 11.20 12.13
C GLY A 27 -9.66 10.60 13.01
N LYS A 28 -9.60 9.27 13.15
CA LYS A 28 -8.52 8.56 13.86
C LYS A 28 -7.34 8.28 12.94
N THR A 29 -7.63 7.99 11.66
CA THR A 29 -6.63 7.74 10.63
C THR A 29 -6.51 8.94 9.71
N HIS A 30 -5.27 9.37 9.46
CA HIS A 30 -4.96 10.52 8.64
C HIS A 30 -4.01 10.11 7.51
N PRO A 31 -4.52 9.54 6.41
CA PRO A 31 -3.70 9.00 5.33
C PRO A 31 -2.71 10.05 4.81
N HIS A 32 -1.48 9.63 4.52
CA HIS A 32 -0.53 10.49 3.82
C HIS A 32 -0.87 10.57 2.33
N LEU A 33 -1.30 11.75 1.87
CA LEU A 33 -1.87 11.92 0.52
C LEU A 33 -0.92 11.46 -0.58
N TYR A 34 0.37 11.81 -0.53
CA TYR A 34 1.35 11.36 -1.52
C TYR A 34 1.47 9.83 -1.62
N SER A 35 1.60 9.13 -0.49
CA SER A 35 1.68 7.67 -0.46
C SER A 35 0.42 7.03 -1.04
N TRP A 36 -0.75 7.46 -0.57
CA TRP A 36 -2.02 6.86 -1.00
C TRP A 36 -2.33 7.14 -2.46
N PHE A 37 -2.03 8.34 -2.95
CA PHE A 37 -2.16 8.68 -4.37
C PHE A 37 -1.25 7.81 -5.23
N LEU A 38 0.04 7.68 -4.86
CA LEU A 38 0.97 6.81 -5.58
C LEU A 38 0.51 5.36 -5.55
N TRP A 39 0.03 4.86 -4.41
CA TRP A 39 -0.51 3.50 -4.30
C TRP A 39 -1.75 3.29 -5.14
N ALA A 40 -2.67 4.25 -5.19
CA ALA A 40 -3.83 4.19 -6.06
C ALA A 40 -3.42 4.08 -7.54
N LEU A 41 -2.48 4.93 -7.98
CA LEU A 41 -1.97 4.94 -9.35
C LEU A 41 -1.20 3.65 -9.68
N LEU A 42 -0.18 3.32 -8.90
CA LEU A 42 0.69 2.16 -9.12
C LEU A 42 -0.06 0.85 -9.05
N THR A 43 -0.96 0.66 -8.09
CA THR A 43 -1.71 -0.59 -7.96
C THR A 43 -2.59 -0.85 -9.19
N ILE A 44 -3.19 0.19 -9.78
CA ILE A 44 -3.98 0.05 -11.02
C ILE A 44 -3.06 -0.34 -12.19
N LEU A 45 -1.91 0.31 -12.34
CA LEU A 45 -0.97 0.00 -13.41
C LEU A 45 -0.36 -1.41 -13.26
N ILE A 46 -0.08 -1.83 -12.03
CA ILE A 46 0.45 -3.16 -11.71
C ILE A 46 -0.62 -4.25 -11.95
N ALA A 47 -1.89 -3.97 -11.68
CA ALA A 47 -2.97 -4.89 -12.05
C ALA A 47 -2.99 -5.16 -13.56
N ALA A 48 -2.75 -4.13 -14.39
CA ALA A 48 -2.64 -4.31 -15.83
C ALA A 48 -1.41 -5.14 -16.23
N LEU A 49 -0.26 -4.98 -15.55
CA LEU A 49 0.91 -5.82 -15.75
C LEU A 49 0.66 -7.29 -15.34
N GLN A 50 -0.01 -7.52 -14.21
CA GLN A 50 -0.37 -8.85 -13.74
C GLN A 50 -1.33 -9.57 -14.68
N PHE A 51 -2.26 -8.82 -15.30
CA PHE A 51 -3.13 -9.35 -16.35
C PHE A 51 -2.32 -9.81 -17.56
N LYS A 52 -1.37 -8.99 -18.04
CA LYS A 52 -0.46 -9.37 -19.13
C LYS A 52 0.45 -10.55 -18.76
N GLY A 53 0.87 -10.63 -17.50
CA GLY A 53 1.76 -11.67 -16.98
C GLY A 53 1.08 -12.98 -16.58
N GLY A 54 -0.23 -13.14 -16.82
CA GLY A 54 -0.96 -14.38 -16.55
C GLY A 54 -1.08 -14.74 -15.07
N ALA A 55 -1.25 -13.74 -14.19
CA ALA A 55 -1.32 -13.96 -12.74
C ALA A 55 -2.63 -14.62 -12.26
N GLY A 56 -3.64 -14.73 -13.13
CA GLY A 56 -4.92 -15.39 -12.83
C GLY A 56 -5.67 -14.72 -11.67
N PRO A 57 -6.21 -15.49 -10.70
CA PRO A 57 -6.94 -14.95 -9.55
C PRO A 57 -6.19 -13.91 -8.71
N GLY A 58 -4.86 -13.92 -8.76
CA GLY A 58 -4.02 -12.92 -8.08
C GLY A 58 -4.32 -11.49 -8.52
N THR A 59 -4.69 -11.28 -9.78
CA THR A 59 -5.02 -9.97 -10.35
C THR A 59 -6.27 -9.35 -9.69
N TYR A 60 -7.27 -10.15 -9.31
CA TYR A 60 -8.50 -9.65 -8.69
C TYR A 60 -8.23 -8.96 -7.34
N ILE A 61 -7.27 -9.49 -6.58
CA ILE A 61 -6.82 -8.93 -5.30
C ILE A 61 -6.25 -7.52 -5.53
N THR A 62 -5.40 -7.39 -6.55
CA THR A 62 -4.73 -6.14 -6.91
C THR A 62 -5.73 -5.10 -7.41
N VAL A 63 -6.68 -5.49 -8.26
CA VAL A 63 -7.77 -4.61 -8.73
C VAL A 63 -8.61 -4.09 -7.56
N ALA A 64 -9.05 -4.98 -6.66
CA ALA A 64 -9.82 -4.59 -5.47
C ALA A 64 -9.04 -3.61 -4.59
N ALA A 65 -7.74 -3.88 -4.36
CA ALA A 65 -6.86 -2.99 -3.61
C ALA A 65 -6.70 -1.63 -4.31
N GLY A 66 -6.58 -1.59 -5.64
CA GLY A 66 -6.49 -0.35 -6.41
C GLY A 66 -7.71 0.54 -6.24
N VAL A 67 -8.91 -0.03 -6.39
CA VAL A 67 -10.20 0.69 -6.22
C VAL A 67 -10.33 1.26 -4.81
N LEU A 68 -10.01 0.47 -3.78
CA LEU A 68 -10.05 0.94 -2.39
C LEU A 68 -8.97 2.01 -2.13
N SER A 69 -7.77 1.88 -2.69
CA SER A 69 -6.74 2.92 -2.57
C SER A 69 -7.14 4.24 -3.24
N VAL A 70 -7.87 4.20 -4.37
CA VAL A 70 -8.48 5.41 -4.98
C VAL A 70 -9.45 6.06 -4.01
N GLY A 71 -10.32 5.28 -3.36
CA GLY A 71 -11.26 5.82 -2.38
C GLY A 71 -10.55 6.43 -1.17
N VAL A 72 -9.52 5.77 -0.61
CA VAL A 72 -8.71 6.34 0.48
C VAL A 72 -8.04 7.64 0.05
N THR A 73 -7.52 7.71 -1.18
CA THR A 73 -6.91 8.93 -1.73
C THR A 73 -7.94 10.06 -1.83
N TYR A 74 -9.12 9.77 -2.39
CA TYR A 74 -10.21 10.73 -2.53
C TYR A 74 -10.62 11.35 -1.19
N PHE A 75 -10.89 10.53 -0.17
CA PHE A 75 -11.24 11.03 1.17
C PHE A 75 -10.02 11.63 1.91
N GLY A 76 -8.82 11.14 1.61
CA GLY A 76 -7.56 11.63 2.13
C GLY A 76 -7.23 13.07 1.72
N PHE A 77 -7.77 13.58 0.62
CA PHE A 77 -7.65 15.01 0.29
C PHE A 77 -8.22 15.93 1.37
N LYS A 78 -9.31 15.51 2.04
CA LYS A 78 -9.94 16.29 3.11
C LYS A 78 -9.46 15.87 4.50
N GLN A 79 -9.27 14.57 4.73
CA GLN A 79 -9.07 13.98 6.07
C GLN A 79 -7.62 13.50 6.29
N GLY A 80 -6.77 13.61 5.27
CA GLY A 80 -5.38 13.19 5.31
C GLY A 80 -4.51 14.03 6.25
N THR A 81 -3.29 13.56 6.46
CA THR A 81 -2.34 14.26 7.32
C THR A 81 -1.87 15.57 6.68
N LYS A 82 -1.81 16.64 7.48
CA LYS A 82 -1.17 17.91 7.11
C LYS A 82 0.35 17.91 7.33
N TYR A 83 0.87 16.85 7.94
CA TYR A 83 2.29 16.69 8.25
C TYR A 83 3.11 16.23 7.04
N ILE A 84 3.19 17.07 6.00
CA ILE A 84 3.97 16.87 4.78
C ILE A 84 5.27 17.67 4.86
N THR A 85 6.39 17.05 4.50
CA THR A 85 7.74 17.61 4.57
C THR A 85 8.40 17.63 3.19
N LYS A 86 9.50 18.40 3.06
CA LYS A 86 10.30 18.44 1.81
C LYS A 86 10.81 17.06 1.38
N PHE A 87 11.15 16.20 2.35
CA PHE A 87 11.52 14.82 2.10
C PHE A 87 10.39 14.05 1.40
N ASP A 88 9.16 14.19 1.88
CA ASP A 88 8.00 13.51 1.30
C ASP A 88 7.74 13.97 -0.15
N THR A 89 7.89 15.27 -0.41
CA THR A 89 7.76 15.83 -1.76
C THR A 89 8.87 15.34 -2.68
N ALA A 90 10.12 15.27 -2.20
CA ALA A 90 11.24 14.74 -3.00
C ALA A 90 11.03 13.26 -3.37
N VAL A 91 10.59 12.44 -2.40
CA VAL A 91 10.24 11.04 -2.64
C VAL A 91 9.07 10.91 -3.60
N PHE A 92 8.04 11.75 -3.47
CA PHE A 92 6.89 11.76 -4.37
C PHE A 92 7.32 12.06 -5.82
N ILE A 93 8.13 13.10 -6.03
CA ILE A 93 8.66 13.45 -7.36
C ILE A 93 9.53 12.32 -7.91
N LEU A 94 10.39 11.71 -7.10
CA LEU A 94 11.23 10.60 -7.52
C LEU A 94 10.40 9.38 -7.93
N ALA A 95 9.33 9.05 -7.18
CA ALA A 95 8.40 7.97 -7.53
C ALA A 95 7.65 8.26 -8.83
N LEU A 96 7.18 9.50 -9.05
CA LEU A 96 6.59 9.90 -10.33
C LEU A 96 7.60 9.82 -11.49
N GLY A 97 8.86 10.18 -11.25
CA GLY A 97 9.94 10.02 -12.23
C GLY A 97 10.17 8.55 -12.60
N ALA A 98 10.18 7.65 -11.61
CA ALA A 98 10.29 6.21 -11.84
C ALA A 98 9.08 5.66 -12.63
N ILE A 99 7.87 6.14 -12.35
CA ILE A 99 6.65 5.79 -13.13
C ILE A 99 6.77 6.28 -14.57
N ALA A 100 7.19 7.53 -14.77
CA ALA A 100 7.36 8.10 -16.12
C ALA A 100 8.42 7.33 -16.91
N PHE A 101 9.57 7.03 -16.29
CA PHE A 101 10.64 6.26 -16.94
C PHE A 101 10.19 4.85 -17.29
N TRP A 102 9.41 4.21 -16.42
CA TRP A 102 8.76 2.94 -16.74
C TRP A 102 7.86 3.06 -17.97
N LEU A 103 6.96 4.04 -18.04
CA LEU A 103 6.03 4.15 -19.16
C LEU A 103 6.73 4.34 -20.53
N LEU A 104 8.01 4.72 -20.51
CA LEU A 104 8.87 4.82 -21.70
C LEU A 104 9.73 3.57 -21.94
N ALA A 105 9.80 2.64 -20.99
CA ALA A 105 10.59 1.42 -21.09
C ALA A 105 9.80 0.33 -21.83
N ASP A 106 10.19 0.03 -23.07
CA ASP A 106 9.56 -0.98 -23.95
C ASP A 106 9.77 -2.45 -23.52
N LEU A 107 10.26 -2.70 -22.30
CA LEU A 107 10.56 -4.04 -21.78
C LEU A 107 9.69 -4.39 -20.54
N PRO A 108 8.90 -5.48 -20.57
CA PRO A 108 7.99 -5.87 -19.49
C PRO A 108 8.66 -6.16 -18.12
N GLU A 109 9.91 -6.59 -18.10
CA GLU A 109 10.64 -6.93 -16.87
C GLU A 109 11.13 -5.66 -16.16
N TRP A 110 11.70 -4.72 -16.91
CA TRP A 110 12.08 -3.40 -16.38
C TRP A 110 10.86 -2.64 -15.87
N SER A 111 9.73 -2.83 -16.56
CA SER A 111 8.46 -2.25 -16.19
C SER A 111 8.03 -2.58 -14.76
N ILE A 112 7.99 -3.87 -14.42
CA ILE A 112 7.58 -4.28 -13.07
C ILE A 112 8.62 -3.88 -12.01
N ILE A 113 9.91 -3.92 -12.33
CA ILE A 113 10.97 -3.53 -11.39
C ILE A 113 10.85 -2.04 -11.02
N LEU A 114 10.73 -1.17 -12.02
CA LEU A 114 10.59 0.27 -11.81
C LEU A 114 9.29 0.61 -11.09
N ALA A 115 8.18 -0.05 -11.43
CA ALA A 115 6.91 0.11 -10.73
C ALA A 115 7.02 -0.26 -9.25
N VAL A 116 7.69 -1.38 -8.93
CA VAL A 116 7.93 -1.82 -7.54
C VAL A 116 8.86 -0.86 -6.80
N ILE A 117 9.90 -0.33 -7.43
CA ILE A 117 10.77 0.71 -6.84
C ILE A 117 9.95 1.95 -6.50
N ALA A 118 9.12 2.44 -7.42
CA ALA A 118 8.24 3.57 -7.17
C ALA A 118 7.29 3.31 -5.99
N ASP A 119 6.81 2.07 -5.85
CA ASP A 119 5.91 1.66 -4.78
C ASP A 119 6.60 1.58 -3.40
N VAL A 120 7.84 1.07 -3.39
CA VAL A 120 8.71 1.09 -2.21
C VAL A 120 9.00 2.53 -1.79
N LEU A 121 9.25 3.43 -2.74
CA LEU A 121 9.41 4.85 -2.44
C LEU A 121 8.11 5.43 -1.85
N ALA A 122 6.96 5.05 -2.39
CA ALA A 122 5.66 5.55 -1.94
C ALA A 122 5.35 5.28 -0.46
N ILE A 123 5.93 4.24 0.17
CA ILE A 123 5.71 3.98 1.62
C ILE A 123 6.48 4.94 2.53
N ALA A 124 7.58 5.55 2.06
CA ALA A 124 8.48 6.31 2.92
C ALA A 124 7.83 7.50 3.64
N PRO A 125 6.97 8.33 2.99
CA PRO A 125 6.26 9.40 3.67
C PRO A 125 5.33 8.90 4.78
N THR A 126 4.63 7.79 4.53
CA THR A 126 3.76 7.14 5.50
C THR A 126 4.56 6.56 6.67
N VAL A 127 5.71 5.93 6.40
CA VAL A 127 6.63 5.43 7.43
C VAL A 127 7.12 6.57 8.32
N ARG A 128 7.66 7.63 7.73
CA ARG A 128 8.14 8.81 8.45
C ARG A 128 7.03 9.42 9.31
N LYS A 129 5.87 9.71 8.72
CA LYS A 129 4.71 10.27 9.44
C LYS A 129 4.29 9.38 10.59
N THR A 130 4.22 8.07 10.37
CA THR A 130 3.74 7.10 11.38
C THR A 130 4.77 6.86 12.47
N TRP A 131 6.06 6.95 12.18
CA TRP A 131 7.11 6.90 13.21
C TRP A 131 6.95 8.00 14.25
N HIS A 132 6.56 9.21 13.81
CA HIS A 132 6.29 10.34 14.68
C HIS A 132 4.89 10.33 15.29
N LYS A 133 3.87 9.84 14.56
CA LYS A 133 2.47 9.80 14.99
C LYS A 133 1.86 8.39 14.80
N PRO A 134 2.30 7.37 15.58
CA PRO A 134 2.00 5.96 15.31
C PRO A 134 0.54 5.56 15.49
N TYR A 135 -0.27 6.40 16.14
CA TYR A 135 -1.69 6.18 16.37
C TYR A 135 -2.57 6.77 15.25
N THR A 136 -1.98 7.45 14.26
CA THR A 136 -2.71 8.10 13.15
C THR A 136 -2.80 7.23 11.88
N GLU A 137 -2.45 5.96 11.99
CA GLU A 137 -2.65 4.93 10.97
C GLU A 137 -3.37 3.72 11.58
N THR A 138 -4.21 3.07 10.78
CA THR A 138 -4.92 1.85 11.23
C THR A 138 -4.04 0.62 11.10
N LEU A 139 -3.50 0.14 12.23
CA LEU A 139 -2.61 -1.02 12.29
C LEU A 139 -3.20 -2.28 11.64
N SER A 140 -4.50 -2.54 11.84
CA SER A 140 -5.15 -3.74 11.35
C SER A 140 -5.11 -3.87 9.83
N LEU A 141 -5.06 -2.75 9.08
CA LEU A 141 -4.90 -2.79 7.62
C LEU A 141 -3.57 -3.46 7.25
N TYR A 142 -2.46 -3.02 7.85
CA TYR A 142 -1.12 -3.50 7.51
C TYR A 142 -0.89 -4.94 7.97
N VAL A 143 -1.44 -5.32 9.12
CA VAL A 143 -1.44 -6.73 9.56
C VAL A 143 -2.23 -7.59 8.58
N THR A 144 -3.46 -7.20 8.23
CA THR A 144 -4.31 -7.97 7.31
C THR A 144 -3.67 -8.06 5.92
N ASN A 145 -3.09 -6.97 5.42
CA ASN A 145 -2.37 -6.95 4.15
C ASN A 145 -1.17 -7.89 4.15
N THR A 146 -0.43 -8.01 5.25
CA THR A 146 0.70 -8.96 5.35
C THR A 146 0.24 -10.38 5.02
N PHE A 147 -0.84 -10.83 5.67
CA PHE A 147 -1.41 -12.15 5.39
C PHE A 147 -2.00 -12.23 4.00
N ARG A 148 -2.77 -11.21 3.58
CA ARG A 148 -3.35 -11.12 2.24
C ARG A 148 -2.31 -11.33 1.15
N PHE A 149 -1.16 -10.65 1.24
CA PHE A 149 -0.09 -10.77 0.26
C PHE A 149 0.57 -12.16 0.30
N GLY A 150 0.68 -12.78 1.48
CA GLY A 150 1.05 -14.19 1.60
C GLY A 150 0.08 -15.12 0.84
N PHE A 151 -1.24 -14.95 1.03
CA PHE A 151 -2.25 -15.70 0.27
C PHE A 151 -2.20 -15.38 -1.23
N ALA A 152 -1.96 -14.13 -1.62
CA ALA A 152 -1.81 -13.74 -3.02
C ALA A 152 -0.68 -14.50 -3.70
N LEU A 153 0.49 -14.63 -3.04
CA LEU A 153 1.62 -15.41 -3.56
C LEU A 153 1.28 -16.90 -3.73
N LEU A 154 0.51 -17.47 -2.81
CA LEU A 154 0.07 -18.87 -2.90
C LEU A 154 -1.01 -19.08 -3.99
N ALA A 155 -1.74 -18.02 -4.35
CA ALA A 155 -2.78 -18.05 -5.37
C ALA A 155 -2.27 -17.84 -6.81
N ILE A 156 -1.02 -17.38 -6.99
CA ILE A 156 -0.43 -17.15 -8.33
C ILE A 156 -0.41 -18.45 -9.12
N GLU A 157 -0.95 -18.42 -10.34
CA GLU A 157 -0.95 -19.58 -11.24
C GLU A 157 0.44 -19.86 -11.82
N ASN A 158 1.06 -18.83 -12.40
CA ASN A 158 2.38 -18.88 -13.03
C ASN A 158 3.35 -17.94 -12.32
N TYR A 159 4.38 -18.51 -11.69
CA TYR A 159 5.41 -17.74 -10.97
C TYR A 159 6.39 -17.07 -11.94
N SER A 160 5.94 -15.98 -12.55
CA SER A 160 6.78 -15.06 -13.34
C SER A 160 7.24 -13.88 -12.48
N LEU A 161 8.25 -13.13 -12.95
CA LEU A 161 8.68 -11.89 -12.30
C LEU A 161 7.52 -10.89 -12.20
N LEU A 162 6.72 -10.78 -13.26
CA LEU A 162 5.57 -9.87 -13.36
C LEU A 162 4.46 -10.21 -12.35
N ALA A 163 4.22 -11.50 -12.10
CA ALA A 163 3.20 -11.93 -11.15
C ALA A 163 3.68 -11.87 -9.69
N THR A 164 4.96 -12.18 -9.44
CA THR A 164 5.46 -12.51 -8.09
C THR A 164 6.13 -11.35 -7.37
N LEU A 165 6.85 -10.47 -8.08
CA LEU A 165 7.73 -9.47 -7.46
C LEU A 165 6.96 -8.53 -6.53
N TRP A 166 5.87 -7.96 -7.03
CA TRP A 166 5.05 -7.00 -6.28
C TRP A 166 4.44 -7.59 -5.00
N PRO A 167 3.68 -8.71 -5.04
CA PRO A 167 3.10 -9.27 -3.82
C PRO A 167 4.16 -9.75 -2.82
N ALA A 168 5.33 -10.22 -3.29
CA ALA A 168 6.45 -10.60 -2.42
C ALA A 168 7.01 -9.42 -1.63
N VAL A 169 7.35 -8.32 -2.33
CA VAL A 169 7.86 -7.10 -1.68
C VAL A 169 6.83 -6.56 -0.71
N TRP A 170 5.55 -6.53 -1.08
CA TRP A 170 4.51 -5.99 -0.23
C TRP A 170 4.14 -6.84 0.97
N ALA A 171 4.29 -8.17 0.91
CA ALA A 171 4.18 -9.01 2.09
C ALA A 171 5.20 -8.58 3.16
N VAL A 172 6.46 -8.36 2.75
CA VAL A 172 7.54 -7.95 3.64
C VAL A 172 7.32 -6.52 4.15
N LEU A 173 7.00 -5.56 3.27
CA LEU A 173 6.81 -4.17 3.65
C LEU A 173 5.64 -3.96 4.61
N ASN A 174 4.49 -4.62 4.37
CA ASN A 174 3.35 -4.52 5.30
C ASN A 174 3.69 -5.11 6.67
N GLY A 175 4.37 -6.27 6.71
CA GLY A 175 4.76 -6.92 7.94
C GLY A 175 5.76 -6.06 8.73
N GLY A 176 6.80 -5.57 8.06
CA GLY A 176 7.78 -4.66 8.66
C GLY A 176 7.15 -3.37 9.17
N PHE A 177 6.23 -2.78 8.41
CA PHE A 177 5.54 -1.55 8.83
C PHE A 177 4.58 -1.79 10.00
N ALA A 178 3.86 -2.91 10.03
CA ALA A 178 3.02 -3.31 11.15
C ALA A 178 3.85 -3.51 12.43
N LEU A 179 4.99 -4.22 12.35
CA LEU A 179 5.92 -4.38 13.47
C LEU A 179 6.47 -3.05 13.97
N MET A 180 6.82 -2.14 13.05
CA MET A 180 7.26 -0.80 13.39
C MET A 180 6.17 -0.03 14.16
N ILE A 181 4.91 -0.09 13.72
CA ILE A 181 3.78 0.54 14.43
C ILE A 181 3.62 -0.04 15.84
N ILE A 182 3.63 -1.38 15.97
CA ILE A 182 3.46 -2.06 17.27
C ILE A 182 4.56 -1.62 18.25
N THR A 183 5.82 -1.73 17.83
CA THR A 183 6.97 -1.38 18.68
C THR A 183 6.97 0.12 19.05
N ARG A 184 6.56 0.99 18.12
CA ARG A 184 6.48 2.43 18.38
C ARG A 184 5.35 2.79 19.34
N ARG A 185 4.19 2.13 19.24
CA ARG A 185 3.06 2.33 20.18
C ARG A 185 3.40 1.86 21.59
N GLN A 186 4.06 0.70 21.72
CA GLN A 186 4.51 0.17 23.02
C GLN A 186 5.45 1.14 23.75
N LYS A 187 6.41 1.74 23.03
CA LYS A 187 7.34 2.74 23.58
C LYS A 187 6.67 4.08 23.93
N LEU A 188 5.50 4.37 23.37
CA LEU A 188 4.76 5.61 23.53
C LEU A 188 3.37 5.34 24.14
N ASN A 189 3.31 4.47 25.15
CA ASN A 189 2.10 4.17 25.91
C ASN A 189 2.22 4.76 27.33
N PRO A 190 1.27 5.61 27.80
CA PRO A 190 0.05 6.04 27.13
C PRO A 190 0.30 6.92 25.89
N PRO A 191 -0.65 6.96 24.92
CA PRO A 191 -0.50 7.75 23.72
C PRO A 191 -0.18 9.20 24.06
N PRO A 192 0.84 9.82 23.43
CA PRO A 192 1.06 11.25 23.57
C PRO A 192 -0.21 12.00 23.18
N LYS A 193 -0.54 13.08 23.91
CA LYS A 193 -1.56 14.04 23.47
C LYS A 193 -1.03 14.75 22.23
N PHE A 194 -1.11 14.10 21.07
CA PHE A 194 -0.83 14.75 19.80
C PHE A 194 -1.91 15.82 19.63
N LYS A 195 -1.53 17.10 19.82
CA LYS A 195 -2.34 18.18 19.26
C LYS A 195 -2.48 17.85 17.78
N LEU A 196 -3.73 17.66 17.34
CA LEU A 196 -4.09 17.72 15.94
C LEU A 196 -3.69 19.12 15.51
N LEU A 197 -2.42 19.28 15.11
CA LEU A 197 -1.91 20.56 14.64
C LEU A 197 -2.76 20.92 13.42
N PRO A 198 -3.21 22.19 13.36
CA PRO A 198 -4.25 22.64 12.45
C PRO A 198 -3.93 22.38 10.99
#